data_AF-A0A965ET27-F1
#
_entry.id   AF-A0A965ET27-F1
#
_cell.length_a   1.000
_cell.length_b   1.000
_cell.length_c   1.000
_cell.angle_alpha   90.00
_cell.angle_beta   90.00
_cell.angle_gamma   90.00
#
_symmetry.space_group_name_H-M   'P 1'
#
loop_
_entity.id
_entity.type
_entity.pdbx_description
1 polymer ?
#
loop_
_entity_poly.entity_id
_entity_poly.type
_entity_poly.pdbx_seq_one_letter_code
_entity_poly.pdbx_strand_id
1 'polypeptide(L)'
;MLRFLFDNLRWLAAGFLLTFASACGQTWFISLSAAAIKQEYGLSDGGWGGLYTLATLASAALMFWQGSVVDRVSPRLVAIGTAAGFAFAAAGMAASHSVWLLGCSLFLLRFCGQGMFGHIAMT
;
A
#
# COMPACT_ATOMS: atom_id res chain seq x y z
N MET A 1 12.30 -15.65 -27.27
CA MET A 1 11.46 -14.82 -26.37
C MET A 1 10.51 -15.64 -25.50
N LEU A 2 9.62 -16.46 -26.06
CA LEU A 2 8.64 -17.21 -25.25
C LEU A 2 9.27 -18.16 -24.22
N ARG A 3 10.37 -18.85 -24.58
CA ARG A 3 11.08 -19.73 -23.65
C ARG A 3 11.64 -19.00 -22.43
N PHE A 4 12.21 -17.82 -22.62
CA PHE A 4 12.70 -16.95 -21.54
C PHE A 4 11.57 -16.55 -20.56
N LEU A 5 10.36 -16.28 -21.08
CA LEU A 5 9.20 -15.99 -20.24
C LEU A 5 8.80 -17.18 -19.38
N PHE A 6 8.75 -18.39 -19.96
CA PHE A 6 8.41 -19.59 -19.21
C PHE A 6 9.48 -19.97 -18.18
N ASP A 7 10.75 -19.83 -18.52
CA ASP A 7 11.87 -20.15 -17.61
C ASP A 7 11.92 -19.21 -16.39
N ASN A 8 11.42 -17.97 -16.54
CA ASN A 8 11.42 -16.94 -15.49
C ASN A 8 10.03 -16.61 -14.94
N LEU A 9 9.01 -17.40 -15.27
CA LEU A 9 7.62 -17.09 -14.98
C LEU A 9 7.36 -16.84 -13.49
N ARG A 10 8.06 -17.56 -12.59
CA ARG A 10 7.94 -17.38 -11.14
C ARG A 10 8.27 -15.96 -10.69
N TRP A 11 9.34 -15.38 -11.27
CA TRP A 11 9.85 -14.06 -10.90
C TRP A 11 9.02 -12.96 -11.56
N LEU A 12 8.65 -13.18 -12.82
CA LEU A 12 7.74 -12.30 -13.55
C LEU A 12 6.37 -12.21 -12.85
N ALA A 13 5.81 -13.36 -12.43
CA ALA A 13 4.54 -13.41 -11.72
C ALA A 13 4.62 -12.72 -10.36
N ALA A 14 5.71 -12.89 -9.60
CA ALA A 14 5.91 -12.20 -8.34
C ALA A 14 5.96 -10.68 -8.52
N GLY A 15 6.79 -10.17 -9.45
CA GLY A 15 6.87 -8.74 -9.74
C GLY A 15 5.55 -8.18 -10.25
N PHE A 16 4.84 -8.92 -11.12
CA PHE A 16 3.52 -8.54 -11.61
C PHE A 16 2.50 -8.47 -10.48
N LEU A 17 2.43 -9.48 -9.61
CA LEU A 17 1.48 -9.51 -8.49
C LEU A 17 1.74 -8.39 -7.49
N LEU A 18 3.00 -8.11 -7.16
CA LEU A 18 3.38 -7.01 -6.27
C LEU A 18 3.01 -5.66 -6.89
N THR A 19 3.31 -5.46 -8.18
CA THR A 19 2.95 -4.23 -8.90
C THR A 19 1.44 -4.07 -9.00
N PHE A 20 0.71 -5.14 -9.29
CA PHE A 20 -0.75 -5.13 -9.35
C PHE A 20 -1.36 -4.83 -7.97
N ALA A 21 -0.89 -5.49 -6.90
CA ALA A 21 -1.33 -5.23 -5.54
C ALA A 21 -1.03 -3.78 -5.09
N SER A 22 0.08 -3.20 -5.56
CA SER A 22 0.43 -1.81 -5.27
C SER A 22 -0.65 -0.82 -5.68
N ALA A 23 -1.44 -1.14 -6.72
CA ALA A 23 -2.50 -0.30 -7.25
C ALA A 23 -3.49 0.18 -6.19
N CYS A 24 -3.86 -0.69 -5.26
CA CYS A 24 -4.84 -0.40 -4.23
C CYS A 24 -4.33 0.62 -3.18
N GLY A 25 -3.02 0.80 -3.03
CA GLY A 25 -2.43 1.82 -2.16
C GLY A 25 -2.12 3.15 -2.86
N GLN A 26 -2.41 3.26 -4.14
CA GLN A 26 -2.03 4.42 -4.94
C GLN A 26 -3.10 5.51 -4.94
N THR A 27 -2.68 6.74 -5.27
CA THR A 27 -3.54 7.92 -5.22
C THR A 27 -4.82 7.75 -6.04
N TRP A 28 -4.75 7.24 -7.27
CA TRP A 28 -5.93 7.16 -8.14
C TRP A 28 -7.01 6.23 -7.56
N PHE A 29 -6.63 5.09 -6.98
CA PHE A 29 -7.56 4.12 -6.42
C PHE A 29 -8.25 4.67 -5.17
N ILE A 30 -7.47 5.32 -4.30
CA ILE A 30 -8.00 5.96 -3.10
C ILE A 30 -8.91 7.14 -3.46
N SER A 31 -8.54 7.95 -4.46
CA SER A 31 -9.38 9.04 -4.96
C SER A 31 -10.71 8.56 -5.55
N LEU A 32 -10.72 7.41 -6.24
CA LEU A 32 -11.96 6.80 -6.76
C LEU A 32 -12.90 6.38 -5.62
N SER A 33 -12.35 5.90 -4.52
CA SER A 33 -13.12 5.45 -3.35
C SER A 33 -13.49 6.59 -2.39
N ALA A 34 -12.85 7.76 -2.52
CA ALA A 34 -12.97 8.88 -1.58
C ALA A 34 -14.41 9.39 -1.43
N ALA A 35 -15.20 9.42 -2.51
CA ALA A 35 -16.60 9.89 -2.44
C ALA A 35 -17.45 8.99 -1.52
N ALA A 36 -17.36 7.67 -1.70
CA ALA A 36 -18.08 6.70 -0.88
C ALA A 36 -17.62 6.76 0.59
N ILE A 37 -16.31 6.85 0.83
CA ILE A 37 -15.76 6.93 2.19
C ILE A 37 -16.21 8.22 2.89
N LYS A 38 -16.18 9.37 2.20
CA LYS A 38 -16.66 10.64 2.78
C LYS A 38 -18.13 10.56 3.18
N GLN A 39 -18.96 9.93 2.35
CA GLN A 39 -20.39 9.77 2.61
C GLN A 39 -20.63 8.86 3.82
N GLU A 40 -19.94 7.71 3.89
CA GLU A 40 -20.09 6.74 4.98
C GLU A 40 -19.66 7.33 6.34
N TYR A 41 -18.58 8.11 6.34
CA TYR A 41 -18.01 8.69 7.56
C TYR A 41 -18.49 10.12 7.88
N GLY A 42 -19.36 10.70 7.04
CA GLY A 42 -19.82 12.08 7.19
C GLY A 42 -18.69 13.12 7.14
N LEU A 43 -17.62 12.84 6.40
CA LEU A 43 -16.44 13.72 6.32
C LEU A 43 -16.65 14.84 5.31
N SER A 44 -16.28 16.06 5.69
CA SER A 44 -16.12 17.18 4.75
C SER A 44 -14.91 16.96 3.83
N ASP A 45 -14.85 17.69 2.72
CA ASP A 45 -13.69 17.64 1.82
C ASP A 45 -12.38 18.01 2.53
N GLY A 46 -12.43 18.97 3.46
CA GLY A 46 -11.29 19.35 4.29
C GLY A 46 -10.89 18.26 5.30
N GLY A 47 -11.86 17.59 5.91
CA GLY A 47 -11.60 16.48 6.84
C GLY A 47 -10.94 15.29 6.15
N TRP A 48 -11.45 14.90 4.98
CA TRP A 48 -10.84 13.86 4.15
C TRP A 48 -9.45 14.26 3.66
N GLY A 49 -9.29 15.48 3.13
CA GLY A 49 -8.01 15.98 2.64
C GLY A 49 -6.95 16.01 3.73
N GLY A 50 -7.31 16.46 4.94
CA GLY A 50 -6.44 16.47 6.11
C GLY A 50 -6.02 15.07 6.54
N LEU A 51 -6.98 14.16 6.70
CA LEU A 51 -6.71 12.76 7.08
C LEU A 51 -5.78 12.07 6.06
N TYR A 52 -6.09 12.22 4.78
CA TYR A 52 -5.31 11.64 3.70
C TYR A 52 -3.90 12.21 3.63
N THR A 53 -3.75 13.53 3.80
CA THR A 53 -2.44 14.20 3.80
C THR A 53 -1.59 13.73 4.97
N LEU A 54 -2.15 13.69 6.18
CA LEU A 54 -1.46 13.20 7.37
C LEU A 54 -1.02 11.74 7.19
N ALA A 55 -1.90 10.87 6.71
CA ALA A 55 -1.57 9.48 6.43
C ALA A 55 -0.46 9.35 5.39
N THR A 56 -0.50 10.15 4.33
CA THR A 56 0.51 10.13 3.26
C THR A 56 1.87 10.64 3.73
N LEU A 57 1.90 11.74 4.49
CA LEU A 57 3.14 12.29 5.03
C LEU A 57 3.77 11.36 6.07
N ALA A 58 2.96 10.76 6.94
CA ALA A 58 3.44 9.76 7.89
C ALA A 58 4.04 8.55 7.16
N SER A 59 3.40 8.08 6.08
CA SER A 59 3.92 7.00 5.24
C SER A 59 5.27 7.37 4.62
N ALA A 60 5.37 8.58 4.06
CA ALA A 60 6.62 9.07 3.47
C ALA A 60 7.74 9.20 4.52
N ALA A 61 7.43 9.72 5.71
CA ALA A 61 8.37 9.82 6.81
C ALA A 61 8.91 8.45 7.23
N LEU A 62 8.04 7.44 7.36
CA LEU A 62 8.45 6.10 7.73
C LEU A 62 9.27 5.41 6.63
N MET A 63 9.01 5.73 5.36
CA MET A 63 9.73 5.17 4.21
C MET A 63 11.22 5.54 4.22
N PHE A 64 11.59 6.73 4.70
CA PHE A 64 12.99 7.13 4.86
C PHE A 64 13.77 6.17 5.75
N TRP A 65 13.14 5.64 6.81
CA TRP A 65 13.81 4.74 7.72
C TRP A 65 13.80 3.30 7.20
N GLN A 66 12.74 2.92 6.51
CA GLN A 66 12.56 1.57 6.02
C GLN A 66 13.48 1.20 4.85
N GLY A 67 13.94 2.17 4.05
CA GLY A 67 14.94 1.94 3.00
C GLY A 67 16.19 1.23 3.55
N SER A 68 16.67 1.62 4.73
CA SER A 68 17.83 0.97 5.37
C SER A 68 17.56 -0.48 5.83
N VAL A 69 16.30 -0.83 6.10
CA VAL A 69 15.91 -2.19 6.51
C VAL A 69 15.86 -3.13 5.31
N VAL A 70 15.39 -2.65 4.16
CA VAL A 70 15.32 -3.43 2.91
C VAL A 70 16.71 -3.87 2.45
N ASP A 71 17.73 -3.03 2.68
CA ASP A 71 19.12 -3.35 2.33
C ASP A 71 19.74 -4.46 3.21
N ARG A 72 19.20 -4.71 4.40
CA ARG A 72 19.75 -5.66 5.38
C ARG A 72 19.00 -6.99 5.46
N VAL A 73 17.77 -7.03 4.95
CA VAL A 73 16.85 -8.17 5.08
C VAL A 73 16.59 -8.77 3.70
N SER A 74 16.44 -10.10 3.61
CA SER A 74 16.14 -10.76 2.34
C SER A 74 14.87 -10.18 1.70
N PRO A 75 14.87 -9.82 0.40
CA PRO A 75 13.72 -9.22 -0.29
C PRO A 75 12.43 -10.04 -0.15
N ARG A 76 12.55 -11.37 -0.08
CA ARG A 76 11.42 -12.29 0.14
C ARG A 76 10.70 -12.06 1.47
N LEU A 77 11.44 -11.91 2.57
CA LEU A 77 10.83 -11.69 3.89
C LEU A 77 10.16 -10.32 3.96
N VAL A 78 10.79 -9.31 3.36
CA VAL A 78 10.21 -7.97 3.24
C VAL A 78 8.90 -8.05 2.45
N ALA A 79 8.89 -8.71 1.28
CA ALA A 79 7.70 -8.87 0.44
C ALA A 79 6.54 -9.52 1.19
N ILE A 80 6.79 -10.61 1.92
CA ILE A 80 5.77 -11.31 2.70
C ILE A 80 5.26 -10.42 3.84
N GLY A 81 6.16 -9.73 4.56
CA GLY A 81 5.78 -8.80 5.62
C GLY A 81 4.92 -7.64 5.11
N THR A 82 5.32 -7.03 4.00
CA THR A 82 4.54 -5.98 3.33
C THR A 82 3.18 -6.49 2.87
N ALA A 83 3.12 -7.70 2.30
CA ALA A 83 1.86 -8.30 1.85
C ALA A 83 0.90 -8.59 3.02
N ALA A 84 1.43 -9.11 4.13
CA ALA A 84 0.64 -9.31 5.35
C ALA A 84 0.14 -7.99 5.93
N GLY A 85 1.00 -6.96 6.00
CA GLY A 85 0.61 -5.61 6.44
C GLY A 85 -0.45 -4.98 5.53
N PHE A 86 -0.32 -5.16 4.22
CA PHE A 86 -1.29 -4.70 3.23
C PHE A 86 -2.65 -5.39 3.39
N ALA A 87 -2.65 -6.72 3.56
CA ALA A 87 -3.87 -7.48 3.81
C ALA A 87 -4.57 -7.05 5.10
N PHE A 88 -3.80 -6.81 6.17
CA PHE A 88 -4.32 -6.30 7.43
C PHE A 88 -4.92 -4.90 7.28
N ALA A 89 -4.28 -4.03 6.50
CA ALA A 89 -4.79 -2.68 6.23
C ALA A 89 -6.10 -2.70 5.43
N ALA A 90 -6.19 -3.58 4.43
CA ALA A 90 -7.41 -3.77 3.66
C ALA A 90 -8.55 -4.33 4.53
N ALA A 91 -8.26 -5.31 5.39
CA ALA A 91 -9.22 -5.84 6.35
C ALA A 91 -9.66 -4.78 7.37
N GLY A 92 -8.71 -3.98 7.87
CA GLY A 92 -8.98 -2.85 8.77
C GLY A 92 -9.89 -1.81 8.12
N MET A 93 -9.69 -1.52 6.85
CA MET A 93 -10.56 -0.62 6.09
C MET A 93 -11.97 -1.21 5.91
N ALA A 94 -12.10 -2.51 5.65
CA ALA A 94 -13.40 -3.18 5.53
C ALA A 94 -14.17 -3.25 6.86
N ALA A 95 -13.46 -3.44 7.99
CA ALA A 95 -14.06 -3.51 9.33
C ALA A 95 -14.15 -2.14 10.04
N SER A 96 -13.77 -1.06 9.35
CA SER A 96 -13.69 0.25 9.99
C SER A 96 -15.06 0.86 10.23
N HIS A 97 -15.29 1.27 11.49
CA HIS A 97 -16.42 2.07 11.94
C HIS A 97 -15.98 3.39 12.58
N SER A 98 -14.68 3.68 12.58
CA SER A 98 -14.08 4.87 13.20
C SER A 98 -13.10 5.55 12.26
N VAL A 99 -13.14 6.88 12.22
CA VAL A 99 -12.25 7.73 11.41
C VAL A 99 -10.77 7.49 11.74
N TRP A 100 -10.45 7.17 13.00
CA TRP A 100 -9.09 6.84 13.41
C TRP A 100 -8.59 5.54 12.76
N LEU A 101 -9.42 4.49 12.75
CA LEU A 101 -9.05 3.22 12.13
C LEU A 101 -8.95 3.35 10.60
N LEU A 102 -9.81 4.17 10.00
CA LEU A 102 -9.71 4.55 8.59
C LEU A 102 -8.37 5.24 8.29
N GLY A 103 -7.97 6.22 9.12
CA GLY A 103 -6.69 6.91 9.01
C GLY A 103 -5.49 5.97 9.09
N CYS A 104 -5.47 5.08 10.09
CA CYS A 104 -4.44 4.06 10.23
C CYS A 104 -4.40 3.10 9.03
N SER A 105 -5.57 2.68 8.54
CA SER A 105 -5.67 1.79 7.38
C SER A 105 -5.17 2.47 6.10
N LEU A 106 -5.51 3.75 5.88
CA LEU A 106 -5.00 4.54 4.76
C LEU A 106 -3.49 4.70 4.83
N PHE A 107 -2.95 5.00 6.01
CA PHE A 107 -1.50 5.10 6.23
C PHE A 107 -0.79 3.79 5.87
N LEU A 108 -1.25 2.64 6.39
CA LEU A 108 -0.68 1.34 6.06
C LEU A 108 -0.82 1.00 4.56
N LEU A 109 -2.01 1.24 3.96
CA LEU A 109 -2.25 0.98 2.54
C LEU A 109 -1.30 1.80 1.66
N ARG A 110 -1.08 3.08 1.99
CA ARG A 110 -0.13 3.95 1.28
C ARG A 110 1.31 3.47 1.41
N PHE A 111 1.70 3.13 2.63
CA PHE A 111 3.05 2.69 2.94
C PHE A 111 3.40 1.37 2.26
N CYS A 112 2.54 0.37 2.37
CA CYS A 112 2.75 -0.94 1.77
C CYS A 112 2.56 -0.90 0.24
N GLY A 113 1.52 -0.20 -0.23
CA GLY A 113 1.18 -0.13 -1.64
C GLY A 113 2.13 0.74 -2.45
N GLN A 114 2.04 2.07 -2.29
CA GLN A 114 2.85 2.99 -3.09
C GLN A 114 4.34 2.93 -2.73
N GLY A 115 4.68 2.72 -1.46
CA GLY A 115 6.07 2.68 -1.00
C GLY A 115 6.75 1.33 -1.29
N MET A 116 6.42 0.32 -0.49
CA MET A 116 7.19 -0.92 -0.42
C MET A 116 7.03 -1.85 -1.63
N PHE A 117 5.81 -2.09 -2.12
CA PHE A 117 5.61 -3.01 -3.25
C PHE A 117 6.29 -2.52 -4.53
N GLY A 118 6.32 -1.21 -4.77
CA GLY A 118 7.05 -0.62 -5.90
C GLY A 118 8.56 -0.84 -5.80
N HIS A 119 9.14 -0.65 -4.61
CA HIS A 119 10.57 -0.86 -4.38
C HIS A 119 10.97 -2.33 -4.54
N ILE A 120 10.18 -3.25 -3.99
CA ILE A 120 10.44 -4.70 -4.03
C ILE A 120 10.24 -5.25 -5.44
N ALA A 121 9.28 -4.74 -6.21
CA ALA A 121 9.06 -5.19 -7.58
C ALA A 121 10.21 -4.81 -8.53
N MET A 122 10.97 -3.76 -8.21
CA MET A 122 12.10 -3.27 -9.02
C MET A 122 13.48 -3.75 -8.54
N THR A 123 13.56 -4.43 -7.39
CA THR A 123 14.81 -4.97 -6.82
C THR A 123 14.92 -6.47 -7.06
#